data_AF-A0AAJ8BA32-F1
#
_entry.id   AF-A0AAJ8BA32-F1
#
_cell.length_a   1.000
_cell.length_b   1.000
_cell.length_c   1.000
_cell.angle_alpha   90.00
_cell.angle_beta   90.00
_cell.angle_gamma   90.00
#
_symmetry.space_group_name_H-M   'P 1'
#
loop_
_entity.id
_entity.type
_entity.pdbx_description
1 polymer ?
#
loop_
_entity_poly.entity_id
_entity_poly.type
_entity_poly.pdbx_seq_one_letter_code
_entity_poly.pdbx_strand_id
1 'polypeptide(L)'
;MTTMANNDSHKGCGSPAVQQKWKELDRGVNELKRQISVKKEVKSLELLNENLDYVQKTWQNKVEQDSGLAQSNAAVKEGCLKQANFIMQTKEMMLQQIVNILNRAEQIVAALTDVELPEWKRRQQLACIGGPVDTSLDHLEEWFTAVADVLIQVNQELQKLQDQSKKYNSPDASSFPGETENFTLSLLTKLLANALVVEKQPVMSSLPQ
;
A
#
# COMPACT_ATOMS: atom_id res chain seq x y z
N MET A 1 -5.46 11.57 -62.07
CA MET A 1 -6.73 10.97 -61.62
C MET A 1 -6.36 9.77 -60.76
N THR A 2 -6.33 9.93 -59.43
CA THR A 2 -7.39 9.53 -58.48
C THR A 2 -7.55 8.00 -58.49
N THR A 3 -7.38 7.24 -57.39
CA THR A 3 -8.02 7.42 -56.08
C THR A 3 -7.27 6.65 -54.98
N MET A 4 -7.22 7.25 -53.79
CA MET A 4 -6.84 6.63 -52.52
C MET A 4 -7.85 5.55 -52.09
N ALA A 5 -7.39 4.55 -51.33
CA ALA A 5 -8.26 3.82 -50.41
C ALA A 5 -7.49 3.58 -49.10
N ASN A 6 -7.65 4.55 -48.19
CA ASN A 6 -7.41 4.39 -46.77
C ASN A 6 -8.69 3.79 -46.17
N ASN A 7 -8.60 2.80 -45.29
CA ASN A 7 -9.56 2.65 -44.19
C ASN A 7 -9.00 1.76 -43.07
N ASP A 8 -8.42 2.44 -42.10
CA ASP A 8 -8.40 2.04 -40.69
C ASP A 8 -9.79 1.59 -40.23
N SER A 9 -9.87 0.42 -39.59
CA SER A 9 -10.99 0.06 -38.69
C SER A 9 -10.64 -1.16 -37.83
N HIS A 10 -9.79 -0.98 -36.83
CA HIS A 10 -9.82 -1.80 -35.61
C HIS A 10 -9.79 -0.90 -34.37
N LYS A 11 -10.89 -0.16 -34.21
CA LYS A 11 -11.21 0.57 -32.99
C LYS A 11 -12.08 -0.36 -32.14
N GLY A 12 -11.45 -1.02 -31.16
CA GLY A 12 -12.14 -1.85 -30.17
C GLY A 12 -13.29 -1.07 -29.53
N CYS A 13 -14.48 -1.64 -29.56
CA CYS A 13 -15.70 -1.04 -29.05
C CYS A 13 -15.75 -1.13 -27.52
N GLY A 14 -15.09 -0.19 -26.84
CA GLY A 14 -15.34 0.09 -25.43
C GLY A 14 -16.46 1.11 -25.30
N SER A 15 -17.52 0.80 -24.55
CA SER A 15 -18.53 1.81 -24.20
C SER A 15 -17.87 2.98 -23.46
N PRO A 16 -18.20 4.26 -23.76
CA PRO A 16 -17.62 5.43 -23.09
C PRO A 16 -17.67 5.35 -21.56
N ALA A 17 -18.68 4.70 -21.00
CA ALA A 17 -18.82 4.50 -19.56
C ALA A 17 -17.74 3.58 -18.96
N VAL A 18 -17.37 2.49 -19.65
CA VAL A 18 -16.31 1.57 -19.20
C VAL A 18 -14.96 2.27 -19.21
N GLN A 19 -14.71 3.06 -20.26
CA GLN A 19 -13.45 3.78 -20.40
C GLN A 19 -13.28 4.90 -19.35
N GLN A 20 -14.37 5.49 -18.87
CA GLN A 20 -14.33 6.41 -17.72
C GLN A 20 -14.04 5.69 -16.40
N LYS A 21 -14.68 4.54 -16.17
CA LYS A 21 -14.46 3.71 -14.99
C LYS A 21 -12.99 3.27 -14.87
N TRP A 22 -12.38 2.85 -15.98
CA TRP A 22 -10.96 2.46 -16.02
C TRP A 22 -10.02 3.63 -15.76
N LYS A 23 -10.32 4.83 -16.30
CA LYS A 23 -9.52 6.04 -16.00
C LYS A 23 -9.59 6.44 -14.53
N GLU A 24 -10.75 6.25 -13.91
CA GLU A 24 -10.92 6.51 -12.49
C GLU A 24 -10.12 5.52 -11.63
N LEU A 25 -10.17 4.24 -11.97
CA LEU A 25 -9.41 3.21 -11.30
C LEU A 25 -7.90 3.43 -11.45
N ASP A 26 -7.44 3.73 -12.66
CA ASP A 26 -6.05 4.04 -12.95
C ASP A 26 -5.55 5.25 -12.15
N ARG A 27 -6.34 6.32 -12.11
CA ARG A 27 -6.06 7.49 -11.27
C ARG A 27 -5.97 7.11 -9.80
N GLY A 28 -6.88 6.26 -9.31
CA GLY A 28 -6.90 5.78 -7.94
C GLY A 28 -5.65 4.98 -7.58
N VAL A 29 -5.25 4.04 -8.43
CA VAL A 29 -4.04 3.22 -8.27
C VAL A 29 -2.78 4.09 -8.30
N ASN A 30 -2.70 5.04 -9.23
CA ASN A 30 -1.55 5.95 -9.33
C ASN A 30 -1.46 6.91 -8.13
N GLU A 31 -2.59 7.39 -7.62
CA GLU A 31 -2.65 8.17 -6.38
C GLU A 31 -2.15 7.33 -5.19
N LEU A 32 -2.59 6.08 -5.09
CA LEU A 32 -2.19 5.16 -4.04
C LEU A 32 -0.68 4.91 -4.06
N LYS A 33 -0.08 4.69 -5.25
CA LYS A 33 1.37 4.57 -5.44
C LYS A 33 2.11 5.84 -4.99
N ARG A 34 1.54 7.03 -5.22
CA ARG A 34 2.19 8.30 -4.81
C ARG A 34 2.23 8.49 -3.29
N GLN A 35 1.32 7.87 -2.54
CA GLN A 35 1.22 8.02 -1.08
C GLN A 35 2.26 7.20 -0.28
N ILE A 36 3.20 6.50 -0.95
CA ILE A 36 4.30 5.72 -0.33
C ILE A 36 5.34 6.60 0.45
N SER A 37 5.09 7.90 0.68
CA SER A 37 5.94 8.79 1.50
C SER A 37 6.27 8.20 2.89
N VAL A 38 5.38 7.36 3.43
CA VAL A 38 5.52 6.67 4.72
C VAL A 38 6.91 6.03 4.91
N LYS A 39 7.51 5.43 3.88
CA LYS A 39 8.85 4.80 3.98
C LYS A 39 9.96 5.79 4.34
N LYS A 40 9.89 7.04 3.88
CA LYS A 40 10.87 8.08 4.23
C LYS A 40 10.66 8.53 5.67
N GLU A 41 9.40 8.70 6.06
CA GLU A 41 9.01 9.13 7.39
C GLU A 41 9.42 8.09 8.46
N VAL A 42 9.30 6.77 8.18
CA VAL A 42 9.72 5.70 9.11
C VAL A 42 11.22 5.77 9.38
N LYS A 43 12.03 6.03 8.34
CA LYS A 43 13.48 6.22 8.47
C LYS A 43 13.83 7.46 9.28
N SER A 44 13.11 8.56 9.07
CA SER A 44 13.29 9.78 9.86
C SER A 44 12.95 9.56 11.33
N LEU A 45 11.87 8.80 11.61
CA LEU A 45 11.49 8.41 12.97
C LEU A 45 12.55 7.51 13.62
N GLU A 46 13.15 6.60 12.86
CA GLU A 46 14.25 5.74 13.32
C GLU A 46 15.44 6.56 13.81
N LEU A 47 15.91 7.50 12.98
CA LEU A 47 17.03 8.38 13.30
C LEU A 47 16.76 9.21 14.57
N LEU A 48 15.53 9.70 14.70
CA LEU A 48 15.12 10.50 15.86
C LEU A 48 15.09 9.67 17.16
N ASN A 49 14.64 8.42 17.08
CA ASN A 49 14.68 7.47 18.20
C ASN A 49 16.13 7.09 18.57
N GLU A 50 16.99 6.83 17.59
CA GLU A 50 18.42 6.53 17.82
C GLU A 50 19.13 7.70 18.51
N ASN A 51 18.83 8.94 18.09
CA ASN A 51 19.37 10.13 18.72
C ASN A 51 18.92 10.25 20.18
N LEU A 52 17.62 10.03 20.46
CA LEU A 52 17.08 10.08 21.82
C LEU A 52 17.73 9.01 22.72
N ASP A 53 17.84 7.78 22.23
CA ASP A 53 18.48 6.67 22.94
C ASP A 53 19.97 6.95 23.23
N TYR A 54 20.70 7.50 22.25
CA TYR A 54 22.09 7.91 22.42
C TYR A 54 22.24 8.97 23.51
N VAL A 55 21.41 10.03 23.45
CA VAL A 55 21.42 11.11 24.45
C VAL A 55 21.13 10.52 25.83
N GLN A 56 20.08 9.72 25.97
CA GLN A 56 19.69 9.12 27.25
C GLN A 56 20.80 8.24 27.84
N LYS A 57 21.39 7.32 27.05
CA LYS A 57 22.49 6.44 27.50
C LYS A 57 23.75 7.22 27.87
N THR A 58 24.13 8.20 27.04
CA THR A 58 25.31 9.03 27.30
C THR A 58 25.16 9.79 28.62
N TRP A 59 23.96 10.29 28.91
CA TRP A 59 23.67 10.97 30.17
C TRP A 59 23.62 10.01 31.36
N GLN A 60 23.01 8.84 31.21
CA GLN A 60 22.92 7.84 32.27
C GLN A 60 24.32 7.43 32.75
N ASN A 61 25.24 7.18 31.81
CA ASN A 61 26.64 6.89 32.09
C ASN A 61 27.36 8.03 32.83
N LYS A 62 27.08 9.30 32.51
CA LYS A 62 27.66 10.46 33.20
C LYS A 62 27.14 10.61 34.63
N VAL A 63 25.86 10.36 34.86
CA VAL A 63 25.23 10.47 36.18
C VAL A 63 25.72 9.36 37.12
N GLU A 64 25.96 8.16 36.61
CA GLU A 64 26.56 7.06 37.40
C GLU A 64 28.01 7.35 37.81
N GLN A 65 28.74 8.15 37.01
CA GLN A 65 30.12 8.53 37.26
C GLN A 65 30.27 9.78 38.15
N ASP A 66 29.28 10.68 38.18
CA ASP A 66 29.40 12.00 38.83
C ASP A 66 28.11 12.37 39.59
N SER A 67 28.18 12.34 40.93
CA SER A 67 27.03 12.49 41.85
C SER A 67 26.55 13.94 42.06
N GLY A 68 27.19 14.94 41.43
CA GLY A 68 26.97 16.37 41.71
C GLY A 68 26.05 17.17 40.77
N LEU A 69 25.47 16.58 39.71
CA LEU A 69 24.88 17.32 38.57
C LEU A 69 23.36 17.55 38.62
N ALA A 70 22.80 17.92 39.77
CA ALA A 70 21.36 18.08 39.96
C ALA A 70 20.67 19.09 39.00
N GLN A 71 21.34 20.19 38.63
CA GLN A 71 20.76 21.24 37.77
C GLN A 71 20.87 20.90 36.27
N SER A 72 21.93 20.19 35.84
CA SER A 72 22.05 19.69 34.46
C SER A 72 21.07 18.54 34.19
N ASN A 73 20.68 17.79 35.23
CA ASN A 73 19.72 16.69 35.14
C ASN A 73 18.34 17.19 34.67
N ALA A 74 17.88 18.34 35.18
CA ALA A 74 16.55 18.86 34.86
C ALA A 74 16.43 19.28 33.38
N ALA A 75 17.41 20.03 32.86
CA ALA A 75 17.40 20.50 31.47
C ALA A 75 17.51 19.36 30.46
N VAL A 76 18.32 18.33 30.76
CA VAL A 76 18.46 17.13 29.92
C VAL A 76 17.18 16.31 29.91
N LYS A 77 16.58 16.08 31.10
CA LYS A 77 15.30 15.38 31.21
C LYS A 77 14.20 16.11 30.45
N GLU A 78 14.14 17.43 30.56
CA GLU A 78 13.19 18.26 29.81
C GLU A 78 13.40 18.14 28.29
N GLY A 79 14.66 18.17 27.83
CA GLY A 79 15.01 17.95 26.43
C GLY A 79 14.59 16.57 25.90
N CYS A 80 14.91 15.50 26.64
CA CYS A 80 14.49 14.15 26.29
C CYS A 80 12.96 14.02 26.24
N LEU A 81 12.25 14.65 27.18
CA LEU A 81 10.78 14.60 27.22
C LEU A 81 10.16 15.34 26.03
N LYS A 82 10.71 16.51 25.64
CA LYS A 82 10.29 17.22 24.43
C LYS A 82 10.52 16.38 23.17
N GLN A 83 11.67 15.72 23.05
CA GLN A 83 11.99 14.86 21.92
C GLN A 83 11.11 13.61 21.88
N ALA A 84 10.86 12.97 23.02
CA ALA A 84 9.95 11.83 23.12
C ALA A 84 8.51 12.19 22.70
N ASN A 85 8.01 13.34 23.13
CA ASN A 85 6.69 13.85 22.70
C ASN A 85 6.64 14.10 21.19
N PHE A 86 7.69 14.67 20.61
CA PHE A 86 7.77 14.90 19.17
C PHE A 86 7.80 13.59 18.37
N ILE A 87 8.54 12.57 18.85
CA ILE A 87 8.54 11.21 18.27
C ILE A 87 7.12 10.62 18.31
N MET A 88 6.44 10.71 19.45
CA MET A 88 5.09 10.19 19.64
C MET A 88 4.09 10.84 18.68
N GLN A 89 4.06 12.17 18.59
CA GLN A 89 3.20 12.91 17.66
C GLN A 89 3.48 12.55 16.20
N THR A 90 4.76 12.42 15.83
CA THR A 90 5.16 12.02 14.48
C THR A 90 4.63 10.62 14.17
N LYS A 91 4.79 9.68 15.11
CA LYS A 91 4.29 8.30 14.97
C LYS A 91 2.77 8.25 14.82
N GLU A 92 2.02 9.02 15.59
CA GLU A 92 0.56 9.10 15.46
C GLU A 92 0.13 9.62 14.09
N MET A 93 0.75 10.71 13.61
CA MET A 93 0.47 11.27 12.28
C MET A 93 0.75 10.25 11.17
N MET A 94 1.86 9.53 11.28
CA MET A 94 2.22 8.47 10.32
C MET A 94 1.21 7.33 10.33
N LEU A 95 0.77 6.87 11.50
CA LEU A 95 -0.23 5.81 11.62
C LEU A 95 -1.56 6.23 11.00
N GLN A 96 -1.99 7.48 11.20
CA GLN A 96 -3.18 8.02 10.53
C GLN A 96 -3.02 8.03 9.01
N GLN A 97 -1.84 8.40 8.50
CA GLN A 97 -1.55 8.35 7.06
C GLN A 97 -1.62 6.93 6.52
N ILE A 98 -1.08 5.94 7.24
CA ILE A 98 -1.18 4.52 6.87
C ILE A 98 -2.64 4.07 6.81
N VAL A 99 -3.45 4.39 7.82
CA VAL A 99 -4.88 4.03 7.85
C VAL A 99 -5.61 4.64 6.65
N ASN A 100 -5.32 5.89 6.29
CA ASN A 100 -5.89 6.54 5.12
C ASN A 100 -5.51 5.84 3.80
N ILE A 101 -4.25 5.40 3.68
CA ILE A 101 -3.78 4.63 2.53
C ILE A 101 -4.53 3.30 2.45
N LEU A 102 -4.70 2.60 3.57
CA LEU A 102 -5.39 1.31 3.60
C LEU A 102 -6.88 1.43 3.28
N ASN A 103 -7.57 2.45 3.78
CA ASN A 103 -8.97 2.70 3.44
C ASN A 103 -9.15 2.98 1.93
N ARG A 104 -8.21 3.71 1.31
CA ARG A 104 -8.20 3.91 -0.15
C ARG A 104 -7.91 2.61 -0.89
N ALA A 105 -6.94 1.84 -0.42
CA ALA A 105 -6.61 0.54 -0.98
C ALA A 105 -7.81 -0.41 -0.91
N GLU A 106 -8.56 -0.44 0.20
CA GLU A 106 -9.77 -1.25 0.35
C GLU A 106 -10.81 -0.93 -0.73
N GLN A 107 -11.08 0.35 -1.00
CA GLN A 107 -12.01 0.77 -2.05
C GLN A 107 -11.56 0.30 -3.43
N ILE A 108 -10.26 0.42 -3.72
CA ILE A 108 -9.68 -0.02 -5.00
C ILE A 108 -9.72 -1.55 -5.11
N VAL A 109 -9.37 -2.28 -4.05
CA VAL A 109 -9.45 -3.74 -3.98
C VAL A 109 -10.89 -4.20 -4.22
N ALA A 110 -11.88 -3.56 -3.59
CA ALA A 110 -13.29 -3.87 -3.82
C ALA A 110 -13.69 -3.60 -5.29
N ALA A 111 -13.30 -2.47 -5.86
CA ALA A 111 -13.58 -2.16 -7.28
C ALA A 111 -12.96 -3.22 -8.23
N LEU A 112 -11.72 -3.64 -7.96
CA LEU A 112 -11.01 -4.66 -8.73
C LEU A 112 -11.67 -6.05 -8.61
N THR A 113 -11.93 -6.48 -7.37
CA THR A 113 -12.36 -7.86 -7.08
C THR A 113 -13.86 -8.08 -7.25
N ASP A 114 -14.68 -7.08 -6.92
CA ASP A 114 -16.13 -7.22 -6.88
C ASP A 114 -16.80 -6.66 -8.15
N VAL A 115 -16.06 -5.90 -8.98
CA VAL A 115 -16.61 -5.30 -10.21
C VAL A 115 -15.81 -5.64 -11.46
N GLU A 116 -14.55 -5.20 -11.56
CA GLU A 116 -13.76 -5.38 -12.79
C GLU A 116 -13.47 -6.84 -13.11
N LEU A 117 -13.12 -7.64 -12.09
CA LEU A 117 -12.81 -9.06 -12.28
C LEU A 117 -14.05 -9.89 -12.70
N PRO A 118 -15.24 -9.75 -12.07
CA PRO A 118 -16.47 -10.36 -12.56
C PRO A 118 -16.85 -9.92 -13.98
N GLU A 119 -16.70 -8.64 -14.31
CA GLU A 119 -16.95 -8.13 -15.67
C GLU A 119 -16.00 -8.74 -16.70
N TRP A 120 -14.71 -8.89 -16.36
CA TRP A 120 -13.75 -9.61 -17.19
C TRP A 120 -14.12 -11.09 -17.35
N LYS A 121 -14.50 -11.80 -16.28
CA LYS A 121 -14.96 -13.20 -16.37
C LYS A 121 -16.16 -13.34 -17.31
N ARG A 122 -17.10 -12.39 -17.26
CA ARG A 122 -18.24 -12.35 -18.19
C ARG A 122 -17.79 -12.11 -19.64
N ARG A 123 -16.84 -11.20 -19.88
CA ARG A 123 -16.25 -10.99 -21.22
C ARG A 123 -15.58 -12.27 -21.72
N GLN A 124 -14.82 -12.95 -20.88
CA GLN A 124 -14.18 -14.22 -21.22
C GLN A 124 -15.20 -15.29 -21.64
N GLN A 125 -16.30 -15.45 -20.89
CA GLN A 125 -17.37 -16.39 -21.25
C GLN A 125 -18.00 -16.07 -22.61
N LEU A 126 -18.20 -14.78 -22.92
CA LEU A 126 -18.72 -14.35 -24.22
C LEU A 126 -17.71 -14.65 -25.35
N ALA A 127 -16.41 -14.45 -25.12
CA ALA A 127 -15.38 -14.82 -26.09
C ALA A 127 -15.36 -16.33 -26.36
N CYS A 128 -15.53 -17.17 -25.32
CA CYS A 128 -15.57 -18.62 -25.45
C CYS A 128 -16.71 -19.13 -26.35
N ILE A 129 -17.82 -18.39 -26.47
CA ILE A 129 -18.94 -18.73 -27.36
C ILE A 129 -18.86 -18.01 -28.73
N GLY A 130 -17.70 -17.40 -29.06
CA GLY A 130 -17.45 -16.74 -30.34
C GLY A 130 -17.78 -15.24 -30.39
N GLY A 131 -18.01 -14.60 -29.24
CA GLY A 131 -18.23 -13.15 -29.16
C GLY A 131 -16.95 -12.35 -29.45
N PRO A 132 -17.00 -11.26 -30.25
CA PRO A 132 -15.85 -10.41 -30.52
C PRO A 132 -15.62 -9.44 -29.36
N VAL A 133 -15.04 -9.94 -28.26
CA VAL A 133 -14.76 -9.15 -27.05
C VAL A 133 -13.29 -9.28 -26.67
N ASP A 134 -12.70 -8.17 -26.22
CA ASP A 134 -11.35 -8.18 -25.68
C ASP A 134 -11.33 -8.84 -24.29
N THR A 135 -10.46 -9.83 -24.13
CA THR A 135 -10.24 -10.59 -22.89
C THR A 135 -8.85 -10.37 -22.32
N SER A 136 -8.11 -9.34 -22.78
CA SER A 136 -6.81 -8.97 -22.22
C SER A 136 -6.87 -8.81 -20.70
N LEU A 137 -5.84 -9.31 -20.02
CA LEU A 137 -5.65 -9.17 -18.58
C LEU A 137 -4.70 -8.02 -18.22
N ASP A 138 -3.99 -7.44 -19.19
CA ASP A 138 -2.90 -6.48 -18.98
C ASP A 138 -3.22 -5.39 -17.96
N HIS A 139 -4.37 -4.71 -18.11
CA HIS A 139 -4.79 -3.66 -17.18
C HIS A 139 -5.13 -4.20 -15.78
N LEU A 140 -5.79 -5.36 -15.71
CA LEU A 140 -6.11 -6.01 -14.44
C LEU A 140 -4.83 -6.46 -13.73
N GLU A 141 -3.90 -7.07 -14.45
CA GLU A 141 -2.60 -7.48 -13.92
C GLU A 141 -1.82 -6.28 -13.39
N GLU A 142 -1.76 -5.18 -14.15
CA GLU A 142 -1.09 -3.96 -13.73
C GLU A 142 -1.71 -3.37 -12.45
N TRP A 143 -3.05 -3.25 -12.38
CA TRP A 143 -3.72 -2.71 -11.20
C TRP A 143 -3.59 -3.64 -9.97
N PHE A 144 -3.78 -4.95 -10.15
CA PHE A 144 -3.60 -5.92 -9.05
C PHE A 144 -2.16 -5.88 -8.53
N THR A 145 -1.17 -5.88 -9.42
CA THR A 145 0.25 -5.84 -9.05
C THR A 145 0.58 -4.53 -8.33
N ALA A 146 0.16 -3.38 -8.87
CA ALA A 146 0.42 -2.09 -8.26
C ALA A 146 -0.19 -1.95 -6.86
N VAL A 147 -1.42 -2.44 -6.66
CA VAL A 147 -2.07 -2.42 -5.34
C VAL A 147 -1.38 -3.40 -4.38
N ALA A 148 -1.01 -4.60 -4.84
CA ALA A 148 -0.27 -5.57 -4.05
C ALA A 148 1.08 -4.99 -3.58
N ASP A 149 1.83 -4.34 -4.47
CA ASP A 149 3.09 -3.68 -4.13
C ASP A 149 2.94 -2.62 -3.05
N VAL A 150 1.85 -1.82 -3.10
CA VAL A 150 1.57 -0.83 -2.05
C VAL A 150 1.27 -1.53 -0.73
N LEU A 151 0.38 -2.53 -0.73
CA LEU A 151 -0.02 -3.25 0.48
C LEU A 151 1.17 -3.95 1.15
N ILE A 152 2.04 -4.58 0.36
CA ILE A 152 3.27 -5.23 0.85
C ILE A 152 4.20 -4.19 1.47
N GLN A 153 4.39 -3.04 0.82
CA GLN A 153 5.23 -1.96 1.37
C GLN A 153 4.65 -1.41 2.68
N VAL A 154 3.33 -1.17 2.74
CA VAL A 154 2.67 -0.72 3.98
C VAL A 154 2.86 -1.73 5.10
N ASN A 155 2.69 -3.03 4.81
CA ASN A 155 2.92 -4.09 5.80
C ASN A 155 4.37 -4.07 6.34
N GLN A 156 5.36 -3.93 5.46
CA GLN A 156 6.77 -3.83 5.86
C GLN A 156 7.04 -2.60 6.74
N GLU A 157 6.47 -1.44 6.41
CA GLU A 157 6.65 -0.22 7.22
C GLU A 157 5.94 -0.32 8.58
N LEU A 158 4.77 -0.96 8.64
CA LEU A 158 4.09 -1.29 9.91
C LEU A 158 4.92 -2.21 10.79
N GLN A 159 5.53 -3.26 10.20
CA GLN A 159 6.40 -4.18 10.92
C GLN A 159 7.62 -3.47 11.51
N LYS A 160 8.26 -2.58 10.74
CA LYS A 160 9.36 -1.75 11.24
C LYS A 160 8.93 -0.82 12.37
N LEU A 161 7.76 -0.18 12.27
CA LEU A 161 7.24 0.66 13.35
C LEU A 161 6.97 -0.16 14.62
N GLN A 162 6.50 -1.41 14.48
CA GLN A 162 6.33 -2.33 15.59
C GLN A 162 7.67 -2.71 16.21
N ASP A 163 8.68 -3.05 15.42
CA ASP A 163 10.01 -3.40 15.90
C ASP A 163 10.72 -2.22 16.59
N GLN A 164 10.60 -1.01 16.04
CA GLN A 164 11.06 0.21 16.69
C GLN A 164 10.35 0.43 18.03
N SER A 165 9.03 0.22 18.11
CA SER A 165 8.30 0.38 19.37
C SER A 165 8.78 -0.56 20.47
N LYS A 166 9.12 -1.81 20.11
CA LYS A 166 9.71 -2.81 21.01
C LYS A 166 11.11 -2.40 21.44
N LYS A 167 11.95 -1.94 20.50
CA LYS A 167 13.34 -1.54 20.75
C LYS A 167 13.45 -0.37 21.73
N TYR A 168 12.55 0.62 21.64
CA TYR A 168 12.61 1.85 22.43
C TYR A 168 11.61 1.90 23.61
N ASN A 169 10.93 0.78 23.96
CA ASN A 169 10.02 0.66 25.11
C ASN A 169 9.00 1.82 25.25
N SER A 170 8.36 2.20 24.15
CA SER A 170 7.29 3.20 24.13
C SER A 170 6.04 2.63 24.85
N PRO A 171 5.58 3.20 25.99
CA PRO A 171 4.53 2.58 26.83
C PRO A 171 3.16 2.43 26.17
N ASP A 172 2.82 3.26 25.18
CA ASP A 172 1.43 3.42 24.70
C ASP A 172 1.14 2.92 23.28
N ALA A 173 2.10 2.27 22.60
CA ALA A 173 1.96 1.95 21.17
C ALA A 173 1.63 0.48 20.84
N SER A 174 1.26 -0.35 21.82
CA SER A 174 1.24 -1.80 21.65
C SER A 174 0.05 -2.37 20.86
N SER A 175 -1.08 -1.66 20.74
CA SER A 175 -2.30 -2.19 20.06
C SER A 175 -2.48 -1.70 18.62
N PHE A 176 -2.22 -0.41 18.36
CA PHE A 176 -2.58 0.24 17.10
C PHE A 176 -1.88 -0.33 15.83
N PRO A 177 -0.59 -0.72 15.87
CA PRO A 177 0.06 -1.32 14.70
C PRO A 177 -0.52 -2.69 14.32
N GLY A 178 -0.93 -3.49 15.31
CA GLY A 178 -1.38 -4.87 15.09
C GLY A 178 -2.72 -4.96 14.37
N GLU A 179 -3.69 -4.12 14.74
CA GLU A 179 -4.99 -4.04 14.04
C GLU A 179 -4.82 -3.59 12.58
N THR A 180 -3.97 -2.58 12.38
CA THR A 180 -3.65 -2.05 11.05
C THR A 180 -2.92 -3.08 10.18
N GLU A 181 -2.03 -3.88 10.78
CA GLU A 181 -1.32 -4.97 10.12
C GLU A 181 -2.30 -6.08 9.69
N ASN A 182 -3.19 -6.51 10.58
CA ASN A 182 -4.24 -7.48 10.27
C ASN A 182 -5.15 -6.99 9.14
N PHE A 183 -5.53 -5.72 9.15
CA PHE A 183 -6.32 -5.13 8.07
C PHE A 183 -5.55 -5.19 6.74
N THR A 184 -4.27 -4.81 6.74
CA THR A 184 -3.40 -4.90 5.55
C THR A 184 -3.32 -6.33 5.01
N LEU A 185 -3.11 -7.32 5.89
CA LEU A 185 -3.05 -8.73 5.52
C LEU A 185 -4.38 -9.25 4.97
N SER A 186 -5.51 -8.79 5.52
CA SER A 186 -6.84 -9.15 5.01
C SER A 186 -7.05 -8.65 3.58
N LEU A 187 -6.64 -7.41 3.28
CA LEU A 187 -6.71 -6.83 1.94
C LEU A 187 -5.79 -7.56 0.97
N LEU A 188 -4.55 -7.85 1.38
CA LEU A 188 -3.59 -8.59 0.56
C LEU A 188 -4.11 -10.00 0.26
N THR A 189 -4.69 -10.68 1.26
CA THR A 189 -5.28 -12.01 1.10
C THR A 189 -6.47 -11.97 0.14
N LYS A 190 -7.38 -10.99 0.29
CA LYS A 190 -8.52 -10.82 -0.63
C LYS A 190 -8.01 -10.59 -2.06
N LEU A 191 -7.02 -9.71 -2.25
CA LEU A 191 -6.47 -9.40 -3.56
C LEU A 191 -5.82 -10.63 -4.20
N LEU A 192 -4.93 -11.32 -3.50
CA LEU A 192 -4.22 -12.50 -4.00
C LEU A 192 -5.15 -13.68 -4.29
N ALA A 193 -6.15 -13.94 -3.44
CA ALA A 193 -7.14 -14.98 -3.68
C ALA A 193 -7.96 -14.74 -4.95
N ASN A 194 -8.15 -13.47 -5.34
CA ASN A 194 -8.87 -13.09 -6.55
C ASN A 194 -7.96 -12.88 -7.77
N ALA A 195 -6.65 -12.77 -7.57
CA ALA A 195 -5.68 -12.68 -8.66
C ALA A 195 -5.51 -14.01 -9.42
N LEU A 196 -5.81 -15.14 -8.76
CA LEU A 196 -5.74 -16.46 -9.40
C LEU A 196 -6.96 -16.68 -10.29
N VAL A 197 -6.76 -16.55 -11.60
CA VAL A 197 -7.80 -16.73 -12.62
C VAL A 197 -7.37 -17.70 -13.71
N VAL A 198 -8.35 -18.34 -14.35
CA VAL A 198 -8.11 -19.16 -15.54
C VAL A 198 -8.11 -18.24 -16.74
N GLU A 199 -6.95 -17.96 -17.33
CA GLU A 199 -6.85 -17.07 -18.51
C GLU A 199 -7.36 -17.75 -19.79
N LYS A 200 -7.03 -19.03 -20.00
CA LYS A 200 -7.46 -19.81 -21.15
C LYS A 200 -8.29 -21.00 -20.68
N GLN A 201 -9.53 -21.06 -21.15
CA GLN A 201 -10.42 -22.16 -20.81
C GLN A 201 -9.97 -23.46 -21.49
N PRO A 202 -10.18 -24.63 -20.86
CA PRO A 202 -9.86 -25.91 -21.47
C PRO A 202 -10.59 -26.10 -22.81
N VAL A 203 -9.86 -26.49 -23.84
CA VAL A 203 -10.39 -26.81 -25.18
C VAL A 203 -9.88 -28.17 -25.63
N MET A 204 -10.73 -28.96 -26.29
CA MET A 204 -10.31 -30.22 -26.90
C MET A 204 -9.59 -29.93 -28.20
N SER A 205 -8.31 -30.33 -28.30
CA SER A 205 -7.47 -30.16 -29.50
C SER A 205 -7.97 -30.92 -30.73
N SER A 206 -9.00 -31.76 -30.59
CA SER A 206 -9.61 -32.54 -31.67
C SER A 206 -10.83 -31.88 -32.34
N LEU A 207 -11.31 -30.72 -31.87
CA LEU A 207 -12.34 -29.94 -32.58
C LEU A 207 -11.71 -28.76 -33.35
N PRO A 208 -12.13 -28.49 -34.59
CA PRO A 208 -11.74 -27.27 -35.29
C PRO A 208 -12.34 -26.05 -34.58
N GLN A 209 -11.56 -24.96 -34.50
CA GLN A 209 -12.03 -23.64 -34.06
C GLN A 209 -12.88 -22.95 -35.13
#